data_AF-A0ABD7GUL6-F1
#
_entry.id   AF-A0ABD7GUL6-F1
#
_cell.length_a   1.000
_cell.length_b   1.000
_cell.length_c   1.000
_cell.angle_alpha   90.00
_cell.angle_beta   90.00
_cell.angle_gamma   90.00
#
_symmetry.space_group_name_H-M   'P 1'
#
loop_
_entity.id
_entity.type
_entity.pdbx_description
1 polymer ?
#
loop_
_entity_poly.entity_id
_entity_poly.type
_entity_poly.pdbx_seq_one_letter_code
_entity_poly.pdbx_strand_id
1 'polypeptide(L)'
;AKVHFLTVIPSLPYYSSLGLAYSVEMPKIKEFQHAALAKLDEIVKQFKIPADKIQTHAVTGSPKDQILKLADTIGADLIIIASHKPDISTYLLGSNAAAVVRHAKCPVLVVR
;
A
#
# COMPACT_ATOMS: atom_id res chain seq x y z
N ALA A 1 -15.06 0.46 -14.54
CA ALA A 1 -13.76 -0.09 -14.11
C ALA A 1 -13.93 -0.77 -12.76
N LYS A 2 -13.17 -1.84 -12.51
CA LYS A 2 -13.03 -2.48 -11.20
C LYS A 2 -11.89 -1.79 -10.46
N VAL A 3 -12.06 -1.49 -9.18
CA VAL A 3 -11.11 -0.70 -8.38
C VAL A 3 -10.53 -1.59 -7.29
N HIS A 4 -9.21 -1.72 -7.28
CA HIS A 4 -8.47 -2.51 -6.32
C HIS A 4 -7.76 -1.56 -5.33
N PHE A 5 -8.16 -1.61 -4.06
CA PHE A 5 -7.52 -0.87 -2.98
C PHE A 5 -6.48 -1.77 -2.31
N LEU A 6 -5.26 -1.25 -2.11
CA LEU A 6 -4.16 -1.99 -1.52
C LEU A 6 -3.61 -1.25 -0.31
N THR A 7 -3.49 -1.96 0.81
CA THR A 7 -2.66 -1.56 1.95
C THR A 7 -1.51 -2.55 2.10
N VAL A 8 -0.31 -2.02 2.33
CA VAL A 8 0.90 -2.83 2.52
C VAL A 8 1.42 -2.60 3.92
N ILE A 9 1.49 -3.66 4.70
CA ILE A 9 2.11 -3.69 6.02
C ILE A 9 3.61 -3.85 5.79
N PRO A 10 4.44 -2.84 6.13
CA PRO A 10 5.86 -2.96 5.95
C PRO A 10 6.37 -4.15 6.75
N SER A 11 7.00 -5.12 6.08
CA SER A 11 7.88 -6.04 6.80
C SER A 11 8.97 -5.16 7.41
N LEU A 12 9.19 -5.25 8.71
CA LEU A 12 10.28 -4.56 9.40
C LEU A 12 11.46 -5.53 9.53
N PRO A 13 12.32 -5.71 8.50
CA PRO A 13 13.54 -6.48 8.64
C PRO A 13 14.56 -5.80 9.55
N TYR A 14 14.38 -4.50 9.83
CA TYR A 14 15.36 -3.73 10.60
C TYR A 14 15.48 -4.20 12.06
N TYR A 15 14.34 -4.51 12.71
CA TYR A 15 14.33 -4.99 14.10
C TYR A 15 14.91 -6.41 14.25
N SER A 16 14.69 -7.28 13.26
CA SER A 16 15.33 -8.60 13.24
C SER A 16 16.83 -8.50 12.98
N SER A 17 17.28 -7.60 12.08
CA SER A 17 18.70 -7.38 11.83
C SER A 17 19.48 -6.75 12.99
N LEU A 18 18.80 -6.02 13.88
CA LEU A 18 19.40 -5.42 15.08
C LEU A 18 19.38 -6.35 16.32
N GLY A 19 18.93 -7.60 16.19
CA GLY A 19 18.82 -8.52 17.32
C GLY A 19 17.72 -8.18 18.33
N LEU A 20 16.91 -7.15 18.07
CA LEU A 20 15.83 -6.67 18.93
C LEU A 20 14.53 -7.47 18.77
N ALA A 21 14.48 -8.42 17.83
CA ALA A 21 13.33 -9.30 17.62
C ALA A 21 13.10 -10.32 18.75
N TYR A 22 14.07 -10.51 19.66
CA TYR A 22 13.95 -11.51 20.73
C TYR A 22 13.22 -11.03 21.99
N SER A 23 12.99 -9.73 22.16
CA SER A 23 12.46 -9.16 23.40
C SER A 23 11.08 -8.50 23.28
N VAL A 24 10.50 -8.46 22.08
CA VAL A 24 9.15 -7.92 21.86
C VAL A 24 8.26 -9.04 21.33
N GLU A 25 7.27 -9.45 22.12
CA GLU A 25 6.16 -10.28 21.64
C GLU A 25 5.46 -9.53 20.50
N MET A 26 5.87 -9.79 19.26
CA MET A 26 5.23 -9.16 18.11
C MET A 26 3.81 -9.73 18.00
N PRO A 27 2.77 -8.87 17.94
CA PRO A 27 1.43 -9.33 17.61
C PRO A 27 1.47 -10.16 16.32
N LYS A 28 0.71 -11.25 16.27
CA LYS A 28 0.75 -12.16 15.12
C LYS A 28 0.46 -11.35 13.85
N ILE A 29 1.21 -11.58 12.78
CA ILE A 29 1.07 -10.86 11.49
C ILE A 29 -0.40 -10.82 11.01
N LYS A 30 -1.18 -11.86 11.32
CA LYS A 30 -2.62 -11.94 11.02
C LYS A 30 -3.46 -10.86 11.71
N GLU A 31 -3.13 -10.47 12.93
CA GLU A 31 -3.83 -9.40 13.66
C GLU A 31 -3.56 -8.03 13.01
N PHE A 32 -2.31 -7.76 12.62
CA PHE A 32 -1.97 -6.56 11.85
C PHE A 32 -2.67 -6.53 10.49
N GLN A 33 -2.75 -7.66 9.80
CA GLN A 33 -3.50 -7.78 8.54
C GLN A 33 -4.98 -7.49 8.73
N HIS A 34 -5.60 -8.05 9.76
CA HIS A 34 -7.02 -7.81 10.05
C HIS A 34 -7.28 -6.35 10.38
N ALA A 35 -6.47 -5.74 11.25
CA ALA A 35 -6.59 -4.33 11.61
C ALA A 35 -6.34 -3.39 10.42
N ALA A 36 -5.35 -3.69 9.57
CA ALA A 36 -5.07 -2.92 8.36
C ALA A 36 -6.21 -2.99 7.35
N LEU A 37 -6.81 -4.19 7.17
CA LEU A 37 -7.94 -4.38 6.27
C LEU A 37 -9.19 -3.66 6.79
N ALA A 38 -9.50 -3.75 8.09
CA ALA A 38 -10.62 -3.04 8.69
C ALA A 38 -10.51 -1.52 8.48
N LYS A 39 -9.31 -0.96 8.70
CA LYS A 39 -9.05 0.46 8.45
C LYS A 39 -9.11 0.83 6.97
N LEU A 40 -8.67 -0.06 6.08
CA LEU A 40 -8.81 0.12 4.64
C LEU A 40 -10.28 0.17 4.24
N ASP A 41 -11.11 -0.74 4.75
CA ASP A 41 -12.54 -0.79 4.47
C ASP A 41 -13.26 0.48 4.94
N GLU A 42 -12.88 1.07 6.08
CA GLU A 42 -13.38 2.37 6.52
C GLU A 42 -13.05 3.50 5.54
N ILE A 43 -11.83 3.51 5.00
CA ILE A 43 -11.41 4.49 4.00
C ILE A 43 -12.17 4.28 2.68
N VAL A 44 -12.34 3.03 2.25
CA VAL A 44 -13.07 2.69 1.02
C VAL A 44 -14.52 3.18 1.06
N LYS A 45 -15.19 3.14 2.23
CA LYS A 45 -16.56 3.66 2.40
C LYS A 45 -16.70 5.15 2.09
N GLN A 46 -15.61 5.92 2.11
CA GLN A 46 -15.63 7.34 1.76
C GLN A 46 -15.78 7.57 0.25
N PHE A 47 -15.53 6.54 -0.57
CA PHE A 47 -15.65 6.61 -2.02
C PHE A 47 -17.03 6.16 -2.48
N LYS A 48 -17.64 6.92 -3.39
CA LYS A 48 -18.94 6.58 -4.01
C LYS A 48 -18.76 5.59 -5.17
N ILE A 49 -18.28 4.38 -4.86
CA ILE A 49 -18.04 3.30 -5.84
C ILE A 49 -18.97 2.12 -5.51
N PRO A 50 -19.65 1.51 -6.50
CA PRO A 50 -20.45 0.30 -6.27
C PRO A 50 -19.64 -0.84 -5.65
N ALA A 51 -20.19 -1.52 -4.65
CA ALA A 51 -19.48 -2.55 -3.87
C ALA A 51 -19.02 -3.74 -4.72
N ASP A 52 -19.77 -4.09 -5.77
CA ASP A 52 -19.43 -5.14 -6.75
C ASP A 52 -18.17 -4.82 -7.57
N LYS A 53 -17.77 -3.55 -7.62
CA LYS A 53 -16.59 -3.08 -8.35
C LYS A 53 -15.38 -2.88 -7.45
N ILE A 54 -15.49 -3.10 -6.15
CA ILE A 54 -14.40 -2.90 -5.19
C ILE A 54 -13.75 -4.23 -4.84
N GLN A 55 -12.42 -4.25 -4.77
CA GLN A 55 -11.66 -5.30 -4.09
C GLN A 55 -10.61 -4.68 -3.18
N THR A 56 -10.49 -5.19 -1.95
CA THR A 56 -9.50 -4.73 -0.96
C THR A 56 -8.42 -5.79 -0.76
N HIS A 57 -7.19 -5.34 -0.60
CA HIS A 57 -6.00 -6.18 -0.47
C HIS A 57 -5.18 -5.69 0.71
N ALA A 58 -4.84 -6.58 1.64
CA ALA A 58 -3.90 -6.33 2.74
C ALA A 58 -2.75 -7.33 2.65
N VAL A 59 -1.55 -6.84 2.35
CA VAL A 59 -0.37 -7.69 2.13
C VAL A 59 0.80 -7.20 2.98
N THR A 60 1.80 -8.05 3.19
CA THR A 60 3.00 -7.71 3.94
C THR A 60 4.21 -7.62 3.00
N GLY A 61 5.07 -6.63 3.19
CA GLY A 61 6.34 -6.51 2.46
C GLY A 61 6.73 -5.07 2.18
N SER A 62 7.59 -4.86 1.19
CA SER A 62 7.98 -3.53 0.70
C SER A 62 6.81 -2.90 -0.09
N PRO A 63 6.30 -1.71 0.30
CA PRO A 63 5.12 -1.13 -0.34
C PRO A 63 5.25 -0.95 -1.86
N LYS A 64 6.36 -0.36 -2.32
CA LYS A 64 6.63 -0.18 -3.76
C LYS A 64 6.56 -1.51 -4.53
N ASP A 65 7.14 -2.58 -3.99
CA ASP A 65 7.24 -3.86 -4.68
C ASP A 65 5.89 -4.57 -4.70
N GLN A 66 5.12 -4.49 -3.60
CA GLN A 66 3.78 -5.06 -3.54
C GLN A 66 2.78 -4.31 -4.42
N ILE A 67 2.90 -2.98 -4.53
CA ILE A 67 2.08 -2.18 -5.46
C ILE A 67 2.35 -2.62 -6.91
N LEU A 68 3.61 -2.66 -7.33
CA LEU A 68 4.01 -3.06 -8.68
C LEU A 68 3.61 -4.51 -8.98
N LYS A 69 3.82 -5.42 -8.02
CA LYS A 69 3.43 -6.83 -8.15
C LYS A 69 1.92 -7.01 -8.30
N LEU A 70 1.12 -6.30 -7.51
CA LEU A 70 -0.34 -6.40 -7.61
C LEU A 70 -0.80 -5.86 -8.96
N ALA A 71 -0.29 -4.70 -9.37
CA ALA A 71 -0.61 -4.09 -10.66
C ALA A 71 -0.31 -5.05 -11.83
N ASP A 72 0.85 -5.70 -11.82
CA ASP A 72 1.21 -6.73 -12.81
C ASP A 72 0.28 -7.94 -12.75
N THR A 73 -0.01 -8.45 -11.54
CA THR A 73 -0.84 -9.65 -11.33
C THR A 73 -2.26 -9.46 -11.86
N ILE A 74 -2.85 -8.30 -11.63
CA ILE A 74 -4.23 -8.02 -12.04
C ILE A 74 -4.33 -7.40 -13.44
N GLY A 75 -3.20 -7.14 -14.09
CA GLY A 75 -3.16 -6.40 -15.36
C GLY A 75 -3.77 -5.00 -15.23
N ALA A 76 -3.38 -4.23 -14.21
CA ALA A 76 -3.96 -2.92 -13.93
C ALA A 76 -3.71 -1.93 -15.08
N ASP A 77 -4.78 -1.28 -15.55
CA ASP A 77 -4.68 -0.25 -16.59
C ASP A 77 -4.17 1.11 -16.07
N LEU A 78 -4.28 1.35 -14.76
CA LEU A 78 -3.91 2.60 -14.10
C LEU A 78 -3.60 2.37 -12.62
N ILE A 79 -2.50 2.95 -12.13
CA ILE A 79 -2.23 3.07 -10.70
C ILE A 79 -2.53 4.51 -10.25
N ILE A 80 -3.33 4.66 -9.19
CA ILE A 80 -3.58 5.95 -8.55
C ILE A 80 -2.84 5.98 -7.21
N ILE A 81 -1.98 6.98 -7.01
CA ILE A 81 -1.17 7.10 -5.80
C ILE A 81 -1.02 8.57 -5.38
N ALA A 82 -1.07 8.85 -4.08
CA ALA A 82 -0.76 10.18 -3.57
C ALA A 82 0.75 10.46 -3.67
N SER A 83 1.12 11.70 -3.99
CA SER A 83 2.51 12.13 -4.11
C SER A 83 3.33 11.89 -2.84
N HIS A 84 2.81 12.30 -1.69
CA HIS A 84 3.42 12.14 -0.36
C HIS A 84 2.36 12.41 0.73
N LYS A 85 2.73 12.31 2.01
CA LYS A 85 1.89 12.86 3.08
C LYS A 85 1.88 14.40 3.04
N PRO A 86 0.72 15.07 3.14
CA PRO A 86 0.58 16.52 2.99
C PRO A 86 1.50 17.40 3.85
N ASP A 87 1.89 16.95 5.05
CA ASP A 87 2.71 17.74 5.98
C ASP A 87 4.23 17.59 5.79
N ILE A 88 4.69 16.89 4.74
CA ILE A 88 6.12 16.72 4.45
C ILE A 88 6.56 17.86 3.52
N SER A 89 7.47 18.70 4.00
CA SER A 89 7.81 20.04 3.50
C SER A 89 8.59 20.13 2.17
N THR A 90 8.47 19.17 1.26
CA THR A 90 9.12 19.26 -0.05
C THR A 90 8.19 18.84 -1.18
N TYR A 91 8.21 19.59 -2.28
CA TYR A 91 7.51 19.38 -3.56
C TYR A 91 7.80 18.01 -4.24
N LEU A 92 8.45 17.09 -3.54
CA LEU A 92 9.02 15.85 -4.05
C LEU A 92 8.03 14.68 -3.87
N LEU A 93 8.11 13.74 -4.80
CA LEU A 93 7.44 12.45 -4.65
C LEU A 93 8.03 11.71 -3.44
N GLY A 94 7.17 11.16 -2.60
CA GLY A 94 7.57 10.23 -1.55
C GLY A 94 8.24 8.98 -2.15
N SER A 95 9.06 8.30 -1.37
CA SER A 95 9.89 7.17 -1.85
C SER A 95 9.10 6.08 -2.58
N ASN A 96 7.90 5.76 -2.09
CA ASN A 96 7.00 4.79 -2.74
C ASN A 96 6.41 5.34 -4.04
N ALA A 97 5.91 6.58 -4.05
CA ALA A 97 5.35 7.20 -5.25
C ALA A 97 6.40 7.33 -6.36
N ALA A 98 7.61 7.78 -6.02
CA ALA A 98 8.73 7.88 -6.96
C ALA A 98 9.09 6.51 -7.55
N ALA A 99 9.18 5.47 -6.72
CA ALA A 99 9.50 4.12 -7.18
C ALA A 99 8.39 3.55 -8.09
N VAL A 100 7.12 3.74 -7.73
CA VAL A 100 5.99 3.26 -8.52
C VAL A 100 5.94 3.97 -9.88
N VAL A 101 6.06 5.30 -9.92
CA VAL A 101 6.11 6.07 -11.19
C VAL A 101 7.26 5.60 -12.08
N ARG A 102 8.43 5.28 -11.50
CA ARG A 102 9.61 4.86 -12.25
C ARG A 102 9.50 3.45 -12.84
N HIS A 103 8.76 2.55 -12.20
CA HIS A 103 8.83 1.12 -12.47
C HIS A 103 7.51 0.48 -12.89
N ALA A 104 6.38 1.18 -12.80
CA ALA A 104 5.10 0.66 -13.26
C ALA A 104 5.10 0.44 -14.77
N LYS A 105 4.50 -0.68 -15.20
CA LYS A 105 4.30 -1.00 -16.62
C LYS A 105 3.07 -0.31 -17.22
N CYS A 106 2.17 0.19 -16.37
CA CYS A 106 0.98 0.93 -16.75
C CYS A 106 1.07 2.40 -16.32
N PRO A 107 0.21 3.27 -16.87
CA PRO A 107 0.11 4.66 -16.46
C PRO A 107 -0.04 4.82 -14.93
N VAL A 108 0.56 5.88 -14.39
CA VAL A 108 0.47 6.23 -12.97
C VAL A 108 -0.08 7.65 -12.83
N LEU A 109 -1.24 7.79 -12.17
CA LEU A 109 -1.82 9.06 -11.78
C LEU A 109 -1.35 9.43 -10.38
N VAL A 110 -0.51 10.46 -10.29
CA VAL A 110 -0.05 11.02 -9.02
C VAL A 110 -1.00 12.14 -8.57
N VAL A 111 -1.66 11.92 -7.44
CA VAL A 111 -2.60 12.88 -6.83
C VAL A 111 -1.86 13.75 -5.80
N ARG A 112 -2.21 15.04 -5.74
CA ARG A 112 -1.67 16.03 -4.80
C ARG A 112 -2.76 16.58 -3.91
#